data_AF-A0A2N2RY75-F1
#
_entry.id   AF-A0A2N2RY75-F1
#
_cell.length_a   1.000
_cell.length_b   1.000
_cell.length_c   1.000
_cell.angle_alpha   90.00
_cell.angle_beta   90.00
_cell.angle_gamma   90.00
#
_symmetry.space_group_name_H-M   'P 1'
#
loop_
_entity.id
_entity.type
_entity.pdbx_description
1 polymer ?
#
loop_
_entity_poly.entity_id
_entity_poly.type
_entity_poly.pdbx_seq_one_letter_code
_entity_poly.pdbx_strand_id
1 'polypeptide(L)'
;MNSNAENRQNTPAYLSKWQSLVESAHSKEDVRDYLDALLTQTDACQGLLDKVMSHFKHVSIHANELQLTFDSPQYSSDIVMRLSSPCMHEVTGYPASFIKLVKAHNGISWKAKSGGYFGFSGFRYDEDDEVVNFCGSGFESEYLEEGDNESFLERLDRKGLTSADVISPIGYGQNWVIWNPVKKNKVKEPEFCFVSHEDCEVVTIKKAQDLYFGAFFLRVIYMSIIDYRSKVLDVVYG
;
A
#
# COMPACT_ATOMS: atom_id res chain seq x y z
N MET A 1 45.39 -14.91 -22.37
CA MET A 1 45.63 -14.62 -20.94
C MET A 1 44.91 -13.32 -20.64
N ASN A 2 43.61 -13.40 -20.35
CA ASN A 2 43.01 -13.38 -19.01
C ASN A 2 43.32 -12.10 -18.22
N SER A 3 42.38 -11.15 -18.26
CA SER A 3 41.90 -10.40 -17.09
C SER A 3 40.65 -9.60 -17.46
N ASN A 4 39.53 -10.29 -17.75
CA ASN A 4 38.18 -9.70 -17.71
C ASN A 4 37.41 -10.30 -16.53
N ALA A 5 38.08 -10.38 -15.39
CA ALA A 5 37.45 -10.62 -14.09
C ALA A 5 37.53 -9.30 -13.32
N GLU A 6 36.48 -9.01 -12.56
CA GLU A 6 36.31 -7.85 -11.67
C GLU A 6 35.70 -6.59 -12.30
N ASN A 7 34.42 -6.71 -12.68
CA ASN A 7 33.43 -5.73 -12.20
C ASN A 7 32.03 -6.36 -12.10
N ARG A 8 31.91 -7.47 -11.36
CA ARG A 8 30.61 -7.88 -10.82
C ARG A 8 30.31 -6.94 -9.65
N GLN A 9 29.77 -5.77 -9.94
CA GLN A 9 29.07 -4.99 -8.92
C GLN A 9 28.07 -5.93 -8.24
N ASN A 10 28.19 -6.12 -6.93
CA ASN A 10 27.29 -6.96 -6.15
C ASN A 10 25.85 -6.45 -6.35
N THR A 11 25.09 -7.09 -7.23
CA THR A 11 23.69 -6.81 -7.41
C THR A 11 22.98 -7.01 -6.07
N PRO A 12 22.28 -6.00 -5.53
CA PRO A 12 21.48 -6.17 -4.32
C PRO A 12 20.59 -7.42 -4.39
N ALA A 13 20.51 -8.18 -3.31
CA ALA A 13 19.80 -9.46 -3.30
C ALA A 13 18.33 -9.34 -3.75
N TYR A 14 17.66 -8.22 -3.45
CA TYR A 14 16.30 -7.97 -3.91
C TYR A 14 16.20 -7.82 -5.43
N LEU A 15 17.18 -7.19 -6.08
CA LEU A 15 17.21 -7.05 -7.54
C LEU A 15 17.40 -8.41 -8.21
N SER A 16 18.26 -9.29 -7.66
CA SER A 16 18.40 -10.65 -8.17
C SER A 16 17.11 -11.46 -8.03
N LYS A 17 16.40 -11.33 -6.90
CA LYS A 17 15.08 -11.94 -6.71
C LYS A 17 14.07 -11.41 -7.74
N TRP A 18 14.05 -10.10 -7.99
CA TRP A 18 13.15 -9.51 -8.97
C TRP A 18 13.49 -9.92 -10.41
N GLN A 19 14.78 -10.00 -10.74
CA GLN A 19 15.24 -10.50 -12.04
C GLN A 19 14.74 -11.93 -12.27
N SER A 20 14.80 -12.80 -11.26
CA SER A 20 14.24 -14.15 -11.40
C SER A 20 12.72 -14.18 -11.64
N LEU A 21 11.96 -13.22 -11.10
CA LEU A 21 10.52 -13.11 -11.39
C LEU A 21 10.28 -12.70 -12.85
N VAL A 22 11.07 -11.74 -13.35
CA VAL A 22 10.96 -11.24 -14.73
C VAL A 22 11.36 -12.27 -15.77
N GLU A 23 12.45 -13.00 -15.50
CA GLU A 23 13.02 -13.98 -16.43
C GLU A 23 12.33 -15.34 -16.37
N SER A 24 11.41 -15.54 -15.40
CA SER A 24 10.72 -16.80 -15.24
C SER A 24 9.82 -17.14 -16.44
N ALA A 25 9.90 -18.39 -16.89
CA ALA A 25 8.96 -18.97 -17.85
C ALA A 25 7.52 -19.06 -17.30
N HIS A 26 7.36 -18.97 -15.97
CA HIS A 26 6.11 -19.01 -15.23
C HIS A 26 5.92 -17.72 -14.42
N SER A 27 6.30 -16.58 -15.00
CA SER A 27 6.32 -15.29 -14.30
C SER A 27 4.99 -14.90 -13.67
N LYS A 28 3.85 -15.30 -14.25
CA LYS A 28 2.53 -15.04 -13.65
C LYS A 28 2.35 -15.79 -12.34
N GLU A 29 2.67 -17.09 -12.32
CA GLU A 29 2.58 -17.94 -11.14
C GLU A 29 3.56 -17.48 -10.06
N ASP A 30 4.81 -17.19 -10.44
CA ASP A 30 5.84 -16.75 -9.49
C ASP A 30 5.51 -15.37 -8.89
N VAL A 31 4.97 -14.44 -9.68
CA VAL A 31 4.48 -13.14 -9.17
C VAL A 31 3.28 -13.34 -8.25
N ARG A 32 2.36 -14.26 -8.59
CA ARG A 32 1.20 -14.57 -7.73
C ARG A 32 1.67 -15.07 -6.37
N ASP A 33 2.58 -16.03 -6.33
CA ASP A 33 3.11 -16.58 -5.07
C ASP A 33 3.92 -15.55 -4.29
N TYR A 34 4.66 -14.69 -5.00
CA TYR A 34 5.35 -13.56 -4.40
C TYR A 34 4.39 -12.59 -3.69
N LEU A 35 3.28 -12.22 -4.34
CA LEU A 35 2.26 -11.36 -3.75
C LEU A 35 1.46 -12.05 -2.64
N ASP A 36 1.22 -13.36 -2.76
CA ASP A 36 0.50 -14.16 -1.77
C ASP A 36 1.17 -14.07 -0.39
N ALA A 37 2.49 -14.26 -0.35
CA ALA A 37 3.30 -14.20 0.86
C ALA A 37 3.30 -12.81 1.54
N LEU A 38 3.03 -11.75 0.77
CA LEU A 38 3.05 -10.37 1.24
C LEU A 38 1.66 -9.87 1.65
N LEU A 39 0.63 -10.22 0.90
CA LEU A 39 -0.67 -9.56 0.94
C LEU A 39 -1.79 -10.42 1.52
N THR A 40 -1.63 -11.74 1.62
CA THR A 40 -2.72 -12.63 2.05
C THR A 40 -2.59 -13.05 3.52
N GLN A 41 -3.74 -13.30 4.14
CA GLN A 41 -3.86 -13.79 5.52
C GLN A 41 -4.79 -15.01 5.62
N THR A 42 -5.75 -15.13 4.69
CA THR A 42 -6.82 -16.14 4.69
C THR A 42 -7.10 -16.62 3.27
N ASP A 43 -7.76 -17.76 3.14
CA ASP A 43 -8.20 -18.31 1.83
C ASP A 43 -9.06 -17.30 1.04
N ALA A 44 -9.86 -16.49 1.72
CA ALA A 44 -10.62 -15.42 1.10
C ALA A 44 -9.72 -14.35 0.46
N CYS A 45 -8.54 -14.08 1.05
CA CYS A 45 -7.53 -13.21 0.46
C CYS A 45 -6.89 -13.87 -0.77
N GLN A 46 -6.63 -15.17 -0.72
CA GLN A 46 -6.08 -15.90 -1.87
C GLN A 46 -7.03 -15.83 -3.07
N GLY A 47 -8.33 -16.05 -2.85
CA GLY A 47 -9.34 -15.91 -3.91
C GLY A 47 -9.46 -14.48 -4.46
N LEU A 48 -9.23 -13.44 -3.65
CA LEU A 48 -9.14 -12.06 -4.13
C LEU A 48 -7.88 -11.83 -4.97
N LEU A 49 -6.73 -12.37 -4.53
CA LEU A 49 -5.48 -12.27 -5.26
C LEU A 49 -5.57 -12.98 -6.61
N ASP A 50 -6.19 -14.16 -6.67
CA ASP A 50 -6.37 -14.90 -7.93
C ASP A 50 -7.22 -14.11 -8.94
N LYS A 51 -8.24 -13.39 -8.46
CA LYS A 51 -9.00 -12.45 -9.30
C LYS A 51 -8.13 -11.30 -9.81
N VAL A 52 -7.32 -10.68 -8.96
CA VAL A 52 -6.35 -9.64 -9.39
C VAL A 52 -5.40 -10.19 -10.45
N MET A 53 -4.82 -11.37 -10.20
CA MET A 53 -3.87 -12.02 -11.10
C MET A 53 -4.50 -12.52 -12.39
N SER A 54 -5.83 -12.69 -12.46
CA SER A 54 -6.52 -12.96 -13.73
C SER A 54 -6.33 -11.85 -14.77
N HIS A 55 -6.05 -10.62 -14.30
CA HIS A 55 -5.76 -9.44 -15.13
C HIS A 55 -4.26 -9.13 -15.29
N PHE A 56 -3.37 -9.96 -14.72
CA PHE A 56 -1.94 -9.76 -14.86
C PHE A 56 -1.49 -9.95 -16.30
N LYS A 57 -0.71 -8.98 -16.82
CA LYS A 57 -0.14 -9.02 -18.17
C LYS A 57 1.32 -9.42 -18.15
N HIS A 58 2.13 -8.66 -17.40
CA HIS A 58 3.57 -8.90 -17.32
C HIS A 58 4.19 -8.19 -16.12
N VAL A 59 5.43 -8.60 -15.82
CA VAL A 59 6.31 -8.00 -14.82
C VAL A 59 7.57 -7.49 -15.50
N SER A 60 8.10 -6.36 -15.04
CA SER A 60 9.36 -5.80 -15.52
C SER A 60 10.09 -5.06 -14.39
N ILE A 61 11.35 -4.70 -14.62
CA ILE A 61 12.11 -3.82 -13.72
C ILE A 61 12.42 -2.54 -14.49
N HIS A 62 12.14 -1.40 -13.89
CA HIS A 62 12.47 -0.10 -14.44
C HIS A 62 12.94 0.84 -13.33
N ALA A 63 14.12 1.46 -13.51
CA ALA A 63 14.71 2.39 -12.55
C ALA A 63 14.73 1.86 -11.10
N ASN A 64 15.11 0.59 -10.91
CA ASN A 64 15.13 -0.10 -9.62
C ASN A 64 13.75 -0.26 -8.93
N GLU A 65 12.66 -0.23 -9.71
CA GLU A 65 11.32 -0.60 -9.24
C GLU A 65 10.86 -1.86 -9.95
N LEU A 66 10.22 -2.77 -9.21
CA LEU A 66 9.47 -3.87 -9.80
C LEU A 66 8.12 -3.31 -10.28
N GLN A 67 7.81 -3.50 -11.56
CA GLN A 67 6.56 -3.03 -12.14
C GLN A 67 5.68 -4.22 -12.51
N LEU A 68 4.46 -4.21 -11.99
CA LEU A 68 3.42 -5.18 -12.32
C LEU A 68 2.35 -4.47 -13.17
N THR A 69 2.14 -4.98 -14.38
CA THR A 69 1.18 -4.41 -15.32
C THR A 69 -0.08 -5.27 -15.35
N PHE A 70 -1.23 -4.64 -15.18
CA PHE A 70 -2.53 -5.27 -15.19
C PHE A 70 -3.44 -4.67 -16.25
N ASP A 71 -4.22 -5.52 -16.91
CA ASP A 71 -5.40 -5.09 -17.63
C ASP A 71 -6.41 -4.50 -16.65
N SER A 72 -7.11 -3.45 -17.06
CA SER A 72 -8.25 -2.95 -16.29
C SER A 72 -9.53 -3.15 -17.09
N PRO A 73 -10.52 -3.90 -16.58
CA PRO A 73 -11.84 -3.98 -17.20
C PRO A 73 -12.57 -2.63 -17.21
N GLN A 74 -12.07 -1.64 -16.46
CA GLN A 74 -12.71 -0.35 -16.24
C GLN A 74 -12.10 0.77 -17.08
N TYR A 75 -10.89 0.56 -17.59
CA TYR A 75 -10.13 1.59 -18.26
C TYR A 75 -9.59 1.12 -19.60
N SER A 76 -9.48 2.05 -20.54
CA SER A 76 -8.86 1.80 -21.85
C SER A 76 -7.35 1.62 -21.82
N SER A 77 -6.70 1.77 -20.65
CA SER A 77 -5.26 1.60 -20.51
C SER A 77 -4.94 0.76 -19.29
N ASP A 78 -3.77 0.14 -19.34
CA ASP A 78 -3.25 -0.70 -18.29
C ASP A 78 -2.98 0.09 -17.00
N ILE A 79 -3.06 -0.63 -15.89
CA ILE A 79 -2.60 -0.15 -14.58
C ILE A 79 -1.17 -0.66 -14.39
N VAL A 80 -0.25 0.26 -14.13
CA VAL A 80 1.15 -0.05 -13.83
C VAL A 80 1.39 0.21 -12.35
N MET A 81 1.45 -0.88 -11.58
CA MET A 81 1.78 -0.85 -10.16
C MET A 81 3.29 -0.89 -9.98
N ARG A 82 3.82 0.10 -9.27
CA ARG A 82 5.24 0.26 -8.99
C ARG A 82 5.52 -0.15 -7.56
N LEU A 83 6.43 -1.10 -7.39
CA LEU A 83 6.88 -1.58 -6.10
C LEU A 83 8.35 -1.18 -5.93
N SER A 84 8.59 -0.27 -4.99
CA SER A 84 9.91 0.31 -4.73
C SER A 84 10.83 -0.70 -4.04
N SER A 85 12.13 -0.39 -3.98
CA SER A 85 13.11 -1.21 -3.27
C SER A 85 12.73 -1.41 -1.79
N PRO A 86 13.15 -2.52 -1.17
CA PRO A 86 12.95 -2.75 0.25
C PRO A 86 13.44 -1.60 1.13
N CYS A 87 12.75 -1.37 2.24
CA CYS A 87 13.24 -0.52 3.32
C CYS A 87 14.38 -1.24 4.06
N MET A 88 15.61 -0.71 3.97
CA MET A 88 16.78 -1.29 4.65
C MET A 88 17.01 -0.73 6.07
N HIS A 89 16.42 0.43 6.39
CA HIS A 89 16.56 1.11 7.68
C HIS A 89 15.65 0.52 8.75
N GLU A 90 16.00 0.72 10.02
CA GLU A 90 15.12 0.38 11.14
C GLU A 90 13.92 1.33 11.18
N VAL A 91 12.73 0.77 11.38
CA VAL A 91 11.47 1.51 11.40
C VAL A 91 10.70 1.11 12.65
N THR A 92 10.33 2.09 13.46
CA THR A 92 9.59 1.89 14.72
C THR A 92 8.39 2.84 14.80
N GLY A 93 7.42 2.55 15.67
CA GLY A 93 6.22 3.38 15.83
C GLY A 93 5.08 3.10 14.84
N TYR A 94 5.25 2.13 13.94
CA TYR A 94 4.25 1.75 12.94
C TYR A 94 3.68 0.35 13.20
N PRO A 95 2.50 0.00 12.64
CA PRO A 95 1.94 -1.35 12.76
C PRO A 95 2.91 -2.42 12.23
N ALA A 96 3.05 -3.53 12.95
CA ALA A 96 4.01 -4.58 12.59
C ALA A 96 3.72 -5.19 11.21
N SER A 97 2.45 -5.35 10.86
CA SER A 97 2.05 -5.85 9.54
C SER A 97 2.39 -4.89 8.40
N PHE A 98 2.38 -3.58 8.68
CA PHE A 98 2.84 -2.56 7.74
C PHE A 98 4.37 -2.58 7.60
N ILE A 99 5.09 -2.66 8.73
CA ILE A 99 6.56 -2.79 8.75
C ILE A 99 7.01 -4.00 7.90
N LYS A 100 6.35 -5.14 8.06
CA LYS A 100 6.63 -6.35 7.25
C LYS A 100 6.54 -6.05 5.75
N LEU A 101 5.53 -5.27 5.33
CA LEU A 101 5.33 -4.95 3.92
C LEU A 101 6.38 -3.95 3.42
N VAL A 102 6.72 -2.89 4.18
CA VAL A 102 7.75 -1.92 3.74
C VAL A 102 9.15 -2.53 3.68
N LYS A 103 9.45 -3.51 4.54
CA LYS A 103 10.70 -4.29 4.48
C LYS A 103 10.78 -5.17 3.23
N ALA A 104 9.67 -5.42 2.53
CA ALA A 104 9.68 -6.04 1.21
C ALA A 104 9.67 -5.00 0.08
N HIS A 105 8.89 -3.93 0.25
CA HIS A 105 8.76 -2.83 -0.71
C HIS A 105 8.46 -1.51 0.01
N ASN A 106 9.43 -0.58 0.01
CA ASN A 106 9.28 0.75 0.61
C ASN A 106 8.43 1.69 -0.27
N GLY A 107 7.25 1.23 -0.65
CA GLY A 107 6.34 1.91 -1.55
C GLY A 107 5.71 0.91 -2.51
N ILE A 108 4.38 0.93 -2.58
CA ILE A 108 3.61 0.24 -3.62
C ILE A 108 2.54 1.21 -4.07
N SER A 109 2.64 1.73 -5.30
CA SER A 109 1.73 2.77 -5.79
C SER A 109 1.45 2.71 -7.28
N TRP A 110 0.32 3.29 -7.68
CA TRP A 110 -0.07 3.49 -9.08
C TRP A 110 -0.93 4.74 -9.22
N LYS A 111 -0.94 5.33 -10.41
CA LYS A 111 -1.71 6.54 -10.67
C LYS A 111 -3.19 6.20 -10.82
N ALA A 112 -4.05 6.94 -10.12
CA ALA A 112 -5.49 6.88 -10.34
C ALA A 112 -5.85 7.63 -11.63
N LYS A 113 -6.80 7.09 -12.41
CA LYS A 113 -7.26 7.74 -13.65
C LYS A 113 -7.96 9.07 -13.41
N SER A 114 -8.67 9.21 -12.29
CA SER A 114 -9.33 10.44 -11.86
C SER A 114 -8.38 11.53 -11.36
N GLY A 115 -7.07 11.25 -11.29
CA GLY A 115 -6.10 12.07 -10.57
C GLY A 115 -5.82 11.53 -9.16
N GLY A 116 -4.66 11.90 -8.63
CA GLY A 116 -4.12 11.33 -7.40
C GLY A 116 -3.47 9.95 -7.60
N TYR A 117 -3.25 9.24 -6.50
CA TYR A 117 -2.55 7.97 -6.47
C TYR A 117 -3.26 6.96 -5.59
N PHE A 118 -3.18 5.70 -5.98
CA PHE A 118 -3.45 4.60 -5.10
C PHE A 118 -2.16 4.09 -4.50
N GLY A 119 -2.24 3.56 -3.28
CA GLY A 119 -1.10 2.93 -2.63
C GLY A 119 -0.38 3.81 -1.64
N PHE A 120 0.85 3.45 -1.31
CA PHE A 120 1.68 4.14 -0.34
C PHE A 120 3.06 4.40 -0.92
N SER A 121 3.68 5.52 -0.55
CA SER A 121 4.98 5.94 -1.12
C SER A 121 6.18 5.57 -0.24
N GLY A 122 5.93 4.92 0.89
CA GLY A 122 6.97 4.47 1.82
C GLY A 122 7.60 5.60 2.63
N PHE A 123 8.71 5.26 3.27
CA PHE A 123 9.51 6.15 4.10
C PHE A 123 10.57 6.90 3.29
N ARG A 124 10.80 8.16 3.66
CA ARG A 124 11.93 8.97 3.23
C ARG A 124 12.89 9.18 4.38
N TYR A 125 14.17 9.28 4.01
CA TYR A 125 15.27 9.41 4.94
C TYR A 125 16.08 10.67 4.64
N ASP A 126 16.70 11.25 5.66
CA ASP A 126 17.68 12.32 5.50
C ASP A 126 19.08 11.72 5.26
N GLU A 127 20.09 12.58 5.30
CA GLU A 127 21.49 12.19 5.14
C GLU A 127 22.02 11.33 6.29
N ASP A 128 21.34 11.34 7.45
CA ASP A 128 21.68 10.56 8.64
C ASP A 128 20.90 9.23 8.72
N ASP A 129 20.20 8.85 7.63
CA ASP A 129 19.36 7.67 7.53
C ASP A 129 18.18 7.64 8.55
N GLU A 130 17.81 8.79 9.12
CA GLU A 130 16.65 8.90 10.00
C GLU A 130 15.36 9.07 9.18
N VAL A 131 14.25 8.52 9.67
CA VAL A 131 12.95 8.65 9.00
C VAL A 131 12.48 10.10 9.09
N VAL A 132 12.62 10.84 7.98
CA VAL A 132 12.19 12.24 7.88
C VAL A 132 10.69 12.34 7.71
N ASN A 133 10.12 11.45 6.90
CA ASN A 133 8.70 11.50 6.61
C ASN A 133 8.18 10.14 6.12
N PHE A 134 6.98 9.82 6.54
CA PHE A 134 6.16 8.83 5.85
C PHE A 134 5.33 9.54 4.79
N CYS A 135 5.64 9.34 3.50
CA CYS A 135 4.89 9.97 2.43
C CYS A 135 3.57 9.23 2.19
N GLY A 136 2.60 9.52 3.05
CA GLY A 136 1.18 9.37 2.74
C GLY A 136 0.82 10.15 1.48
N SER A 137 -0.25 9.72 0.84
CA SER A 137 -0.71 10.11 -0.50
C SER A 137 -1.28 11.54 -0.63
N GLY A 138 -0.55 12.55 -0.13
CA GLY A 138 -0.99 13.95 -0.13
C GLY A 138 -2.14 14.23 0.84
N PHE A 139 -2.26 13.43 1.91
CA PHE A 139 -3.17 13.72 3.02
C PHE A 139 -2.56 14.84 3.87
N GLU A 140 -3.36 15.85 4.17
CA GLU A 140 -3.04 16.90 5.13
C GLU A 140 -4.00 16.77 6.32
N SER A 141 -3.47 16.81 7.53
CA SER A 141 -4.24 16.58 8.76
C SER A 141 -5.36 17.62 8.97
N GLU A 142 -5.16 18.81 8.40
CA GLU A 142 -6.07 19.95 8.41
C GLU A 142 -7.42 19.61 7.75
N TYR A 143 -7.44 18.67 6.80
CA TYR A 143 -8.71 18.19 6.22
C TYR A 143 -9.64 17.62 7.29
N LEU A 144 -9.11 17.03 8.36
CA LEU A 144 -9.95 16.50 9.45
C LEU A 144 -10.73 17.60 10.18
N GLU A 145 -10.26 18.85 10.14
CA GLU A 145 -10.89 20.01 10.77
C GLU A 145 -11.94 20.66 9.85
N GLU A 146 -11.92 20.35 8.55
CA GLU A 146 -12.89 20.83 7.57
C GLU A 146 -14.19 20.00 7.54
N GLY A 147 -14.11 18.71 7.91
CA GLY A 147 -15.26 17.79 7.96
C GLY A 147 -15.99 17.75 9.29
N ASP A 148 -17.15 17.07 9.34
CA ASP A 148 -17.93 16.85 10.58
C ASP A 148 -17.31 15.76 11.48
N ASN A 149 -16.13 16.08 12.03
CA ASN A 149 -15.27 15.15 12.76
C ASN A 149 -15.12 15.50 14.26
N GLU A 150 -15.96 16.36 14.81
CA GLU A 150 -15.86 16.86 16.19
C GLU A 150 -15.69 15.70 17.19
N SER A 151 -16.51 14.66 17.06
CA SER A 151 -16.43 13.47 17.92
C SER A 151 -15.12 12.68 17.76
N PHE A 152 -14.50 12.71 16.59
CA PHE A 152 -13.21 12.06 16.33
C PHE A 152 -12.07 12.89 16.93
N LEU A 153 -12.06 14.19 16.69
CA LEU A 153 -11.06 15.12 17.22
C LEU A 153 -11.08 15.17 18.76
N GLU A 154 -12.26 15.19 19.39
CA GLU A 154 -12.38 15.10 20.85
C GLU A 154 -11.76 13.81 21.43
N ARG A 155 -11.81 12.69 20.69
CA ARG A 155 -11.20 11.44 21.16
C ARG A 155 -9.69 11.47 21.08
N LEU A 156 -9.13 12.19 20.11
CA LEU A 156 -7.69 12.44 20.02
C LEU A 156 -7.23 13.32 21.20
N ASP A 157 -7.94 14.42 21.43
CA ASP A 157 -7.61 15.38 22.49
C ASP A 157 -7.61 14.74 23.88
N ARG A 158 -8.61 13.89 24.18
CA ARG A 158 -8.65 13.10 25.44
C ARG A 158 -7.46 12.14 25.63
N LYS A 159 -6.67 11.90 24.58
CA LYS A 159 -5.43 11.10 24.60
C LYS A 159 -4.17 11.96 24.49
N GLY A 160 -4.29 13.28 24.48
CA GLY A 160 -3.19 14.20 24.27
C GLY A 160 -2.65 14.17 22.84
N LEU A 161 -3.50 13.82 21.87
CA LEU A 161 -3.19 13.78 20.45
C LEU A 161 -3.97 14.86 19.70
N THR A 162 -3.48 15.19 18.52
CA THR A 162 -4.01 16.17 17.58
C THR A 162 -4.26 15.53 16.21
N SER A 163 -4.89 16.29 15.30
CA SER A 163 -5.04 15.88 13.89
C SER A 163 -3.70 15.53 13.24
N ALA A 164 -2.61 16.22 13.60
CA ALA A 164 -1.26 15.96 13.10
C ALA A 164 -0.68 14.58 13.47
N ASP A 165 -1.22 13.93 14.50
CA ASP A 165 -0.82 12.57 14.90
C ASP A 165 -1.52 11.47 14.06
N VAL A 166 -2.41 11.86 13.15
CA VAL A 166 -3.14 10.95 12.27
C VAL A 166 -2.35 10.70 10.99
N ILE A 167 -2.04 9.43 10.76
CA ILE A 167 -1.25 9.00 9.60
C ILE A 167 -2.19 8.40 8.54
N SER A 168 -2.02 8.84 7.30
CA SER A 168 -2.67 8.25 6.12
C SER A 168 -1.73 7.26 5.41
N PRO A 169 -1.74 5.96 5.75
CA PRO A 169 -0.90 4.99 5.08
C PRO A 169 -1.19 4.82 3.60
N ILE A 170 -2.43 4.98 3.14
CA ILE A 170 -2.82 4.64 1.76
C ILE A 170 -3.57 5.80 1.11
N GLY A 171 -3.11 6.15 -0.09
CA GLY A 171 -3.89 6.90 -1.06
C GLY A 171 -4.92 6.04 -1.73
N TYR A 172 -6.08 6.64 -1.92
CA TYR A 172 -7.22 6.04 -2.57
C TYR A 172 -7.75 6.99 -3.65
N GLY A 173 -6.94 7.21 -4.68
CA GLY A 173 -7.21 8.20 -5.71
C GLY A 173 -7.03 9.60 -5.13
N GLN A 174 -8.13 10.34 -4.98
CA GLN A 174 -8.15 11.63 -4.28
C GLN A 174 -8.49 11.47 -2.79
N ASN A 175 -8.94 10.30 -2.37
CA ASN A 175 -9.32 10.02 -0.99
C ASN A 175 -8.19 9.34 -0.22
N TRP A 176 -8.41 9.09 1.08
CA TRP A 176 -7.38 8.58 1.97
C TRP A 176 -7.90 7.46 2.86
N VAL A 177 -7.00 6.53 3.20
CA VAL A 177 -7.20 5.62 4.33
C VAL A 177 -6.23 6.04 5.42
N ILE A 178 -6.76 6.32 6.60
CA ILE A 178 -6.02 6.71 7.79
C ILE A 178 -5.99 5.57 8.82
N TRP A 179 -4.96 5.58 9.66
CA TRP A 179 -4.98 4.84 10.92
C TRP A 179 -5.61 5.67 12.01
N ASN A 180 -6.52 5.07 12.77
CA ASN A 180 -7.05 5.65 13.98
C ASN A 180 -6.03 5.48 15.12
N PRO A 181 -5.40 6.55 15.63
CA PRO A 181 -4.34 6.42 16.62
C PRO A 181 -4.85 6.02 18.01
N VAL A 182 -6.16 6.15 18.26
CA VAL A 182 -6.77 5.90 19.58
C VAL A 182 -7.65 4.65 19.63
N LYS A 183 -7.96 4.04 18.49
CA LYS A 183 -8.72 2.78 18.40
C LYS A 183 -7.93 1.69 17.69
N LYS A 184 -8.05 0.48 18.20
CA LYS A 184 -7.47 -0.72 17.62
C LYS A 184 -8.54 -1.60 17.00
N ASN A 185 -8.17 -2.27 15.92
CA ASN A 185 -8.93 -3.34 15.31
C ASN A 185 -8.83 -4.64 16.15
N LYS A 186 -9.53 -5.71 15.74
CA LYS A 186 -9.54 -7.03 16.39
C LYS A 186 -8.19 -7.73 16.34
N VAL A 187 -7.33 -7.42 15.37
CA VAL A 187 -5.95 -7.93 15.30
C VAL A 187 -4.96 -7.09 16.11
N LYS A 188 -5.46 -6.12 16.89
CA LYS A 188 -4.71 -5.25 17.83
C LYS A 188 -3.76 -4.25 17.16
N GLU A 189 -3.94 -3.98 15.88
CA GLU A 189 -3.31 -2.87 15.16
C GLU A 189 -4.28 -1.67 15.06
N PRO A 190 -3.83 -0.45 14.70
CA PRO A 190 -4.73 0.69 14.52
C PRO A 190 -5.90 0.38 13.59
N GLU A 191 -7.09 0.87 13.95
CA GLU A 191 -8.28 0.73 13.12
C GLU A 191 -8.13 1.54 11.82
N PHE A 192 -8.57 0.97 10.70
CA PHE A 192 -8.61 1.68 9.42
C PHE A 192 -9.85 2.56 9.34
N CYS A 193 -9.67 3.82 8.97
CA CYS A 193 -10.75 4.73 8.59
C CYS A 193 -10.54 5.24 7.17
N PHE A 194 -11.64 5.60 6.51
CA PHE A 194 -11.63 6.27 5.22
C PHE A 194 -11.93 7.75 5.42
N VAL A 195 -11.29 8.60 4.62
CA VAL A 195 -11.56 10.04 4.55
C VAL A 195 -11.78 10.39 3.09
N SER A 196 -12.97 10.91 2.78
CA SER A 196 -13.29 11.40 1.44
C SER A 196 -12.68 12.78 1.24
N HIS A 197 -12.18 13.08 0.04
CA HIS A 197 -11.82 14.46 -0.34
C HIS A 197 -13.06 15.37 -0.48
N GLU A 198 -14.26 14.80 -0.63
CA GLU A 198 -15.47 15.60 -0.86
C GLU A 198 -16.03 16.23 0.43
N ASP A 199 -16.06 15.47 1.51
CA ASP A 199 -16.67 15.86 2.79
C ASP A 199 -15.67 15.88 3.96
N CYS A 200 -14.46 15.37 3.75
CA CYS A 200 -13.41 15.24 4.76
C CYS A 200 -13.82 14.47 6.02
N GLU A 201 -14.90 13.68 5.97
CA GLU A 201 -15.40 12.94 7.12
C GLU A 201 -14.62 11.64 7.37
N VAL A 202 -14.33 11.36 8.64
CA VAL A 202 -13.67 10.14 9.08
C VAL A 202 -14.70 9.02 9.29
N VAL A 203 -14.65 8.02 8.41
CA VAL A 203 -15.55 6.87 8.47
C VAL A 203 -14.79 5.58 8.78
N THR A 204 -15.13 4.92 9.89
CA THR A 204 -14.56 3.61 10.24
C THR A 204 -14.86 2.54 9.19
N ILE A 205 -13.84 1.79 8.77
CA ILE A 205 -13.92 0.67 7.84
C ILE A 205 -14.25 -0.63 8.62
N LYS A 206 -15.53 -0.84 8.95
CA LYS A 206 -16.02 -1.93 9.84
C LYS A 206 -15.64 -3.37 9.43
N LYS A 207 -15.43 -3.68 8.16
CA LYS A 207 -15.03 -5.03 7.68
C LYS A 207 -13.52 -5.24 7.60
N ALA A 208 -12.72 -4.22 7.89
CA ALA A 208 -11.28 -4.36 8.03
C ALA A 208 -10.84 -4.62 9.47
N GLN A 209 -11.80 -4.87 10.36
CA GLN A 209 -11.54 -5.00 11.80
C GLN A 209 -10.71 -6.24 12.13
N ASP A 210 -10.70 -7.27 11.30
CA ASP A 210 -9.95 -8.51 11.47
C ASP A 210 -8.76 -8.65 10.50
N LEU A 211 -8.42 -7.57 9.79
CA LEU A 211 -7.38 -7.58 8.76
C LEU A 211 -6.09 -6.93 9.24
N TYR A 212 -4.97 -7.57 8.95
CA TYR A 212 -3.67 -6.93 8.89
C TYR A 212 -3.54 -6.04 7.64
N PHE A 213 -2.54 -5.14 7.64
CA PHE A 213 -2.32 -4.17 6.57
C PHE A 213 -2.26 -4.80 5.18
N GLY A 214 -1.51 -5.87 4.98
CA GLY A 214 -1.38 -6.54 3.67
C GLY A 214 -2.73 -7.02 3.12
N ALA A 215 -3.55 -7.66 3.95
CA ALA A 215 -4.86 -8.16 3.57
C ALA A 215 -5.89 -7.05 3.30
N PHE A 216 -5.78 -5.93 4.02
CA PHE A 216 -6.53 -4.73 3.71
C PHE A 216 -6.05 -4.11 2.38
N PHE A 217 -4.74 -4.02 2.18
CA PHE A 217 -4.15 -3.43 0.98
C PHE A 217 -4.48 -4.22 -0.29
N LEU A 218 -4.57 -5.55 -0.22
CA LEU A 218 -5.06 -6.38 -1.32
C LEU A 218 -6.48 -5.99 -1.77
N ARG A 219 -7.34 -5.58 -0.85
CA ARG A 219 -8.70 -5.11 -1.18
C ARG A 219 -8.66 -3.78 -1.91
N VAL A 220 -7.75 -2.88 -1.53
CA VAL A 220 -7.50 -1.62 -2.25
C VAL A 220 -7.02 -1.90 -3.68
N ILE A 221 -6.08 -2.84 -3.84
CA ILE A 221 -5.60 -3.29 -5.16
C ILE A 221 -6.77 -3.83 -5.99
N TYR A 222 -7.52 -4.80 -5.44
CA TYR A 222 -8.68 -5.42 -6.09
C TYR A 222 -9.69 -4.39 -6.59
N MET A 223 -10.04 -3.40 -5.75
CA MET A 223 -10.94 -2.30 -6.12
C MET A 223 -10.42 -1.47 -7.26
N SER A 224 -9.17 -1.03 -7.16
CA SER A 224 -8.60 -0.16 -8.18
C SER A 224 -8.48 -0.83 -9.55
N ILE A 225 -8.22 -2.15 -9.57
CA ILE A 225 -8.02 -2.90 -10.81
C ILE A 225 -9.38 -3.35 -11.36
N ILE A 226 -10.21 -3.98 -10.53
CA ILE A 226 -11.38 -4.76 -10.98
C ILE A 226 -12.69 -3.99 -10.78
N ASP A 227 -12.90 -3.33 -9.64
CA ASP A 227 -14.19 -2.74 -9.28
C ASP A 227 -14.06 -1.38 -8.56
N TYR A 228 -13.93 -0.31 -9.35
CA TYR A 228 -13.72 1.08 -8.92
C TYR A 228 -15.04 1.77 -8.58
N ARG A 229 -16.18 1.17 -8.96
CA ARG A 229 -17.51 1.75 -8.72
C ARG A 229 -17.98 1.55 -7.29
N SER A 230 -17.46 0.53 -6.62
CA SER A 230 -17.56 0.39 -5.17
C SER A 230 -16.66 1.43 -4.50
N LYS A 231 -17.24 2.23 -3.61
CA LYS A 231 -16.45 2.97 -2.61
C LYS A 231 -15.57 1.96 -1.87
N VAL A 232 -14.43 2.35 -1.31
CA VAL A 232 -13.69 1.42 -0.40
C VAL A 232 -14.62 0.94 0.74
N LEU A 233 -15.62 1.76 1.07
CA LEU A 233 -16.72 1.48 1.97
C LEU A 233 -17.66 0.37 1.45
N ASP A 234 -17.80 0.13 0.15
CA ASP A 234 -18.68 -0.91 -0.38
C ASP A 234 -18.04 -2.31 -0.30
N VAL A 235 -16.71 -2.41 -0.31
CA VAL A 235 -15.98 -3.63 0.15
C VAL A 235 -16.18 -3.86 1.64
N VAL A 236 -16.59 -2.82 2.37
CA VAL A 236 -16.98 -2.87 3.78
C VAL A 236 -18.48 -3.15 3.98
N TYR A 237 -19.30 -3.16 2.93
CA TYR A 237 -20.75 -3.38 3.06
C TYR A 237 -21.29 -4.59 2.28
N GLY A 238 -20.59 -5.12 1.27
CA GLY A 238 -20.91 -6.40 0.59
C GLY A 238 -20.64 -7.67 1.39
#